data_AF-A0A7X5RB59-F1
#
_entry.id   AF-A0A7X5RB59-F1
#
_cell.length_a   1.000
_cell.length_b   1.000
_cell.length_c   1.000
_cell.angle_alpha   90.00
_cell.angle_beta   90.00
_cell.angle_gamma   90.00
#
_symmetry.space_group_name_H-M   'P 1'
#
loop_
_entity.id
_entity.type
_entity.pdbx_description
1 polymer ?
#
loop_
_entity_poly.entity_id
_entity_poly.type
_entity_poly.pdbx_seq_one_letter_code
_entity_poly.pdbx_strand_id
1 'polypeptide(L)'
;MSKTKMSRNEIEQKIRDLKTRLSCQESEIGDWKIAKCIEYSTLGMEPPYDLQELHGQRQLVRDEIGVLEEQLVKCKEDGIPAEEQAV
;
A
#
# COMPACT_ATOMS: atom_id res chain seq x y z
N MET A 1 -25.93 3.77 10.66
CA MET A 1 -24.62 3.22 11.06
C MET A 1 -23.61 4.36 11.03
N SER A 2 -23.18 4.81 12.20
CA SER A 2 -22.27 5.94 12.35
C SER A 2 -20.93 5.61 11.68
N LYS A 3 -20.51 6.43 10.71
CA LYS A 3 -19.18 6.32 10.11
C LYS A 3 -18.15 6.71 11.17
N THR A 4 -17.55 5.73 11.85
CA THR A 4 -16.41 5.98 12.73
C THR A 4 -15.26 6.46 11.86
N LYS A 5 -14.98 7.77 11.88
CA LYS A 5 -13.79 8.36 11.24
C LYS A 5 -12.58 7.72 11.96
N MET A 6 -11.80 6.87 11.28
CA MET A 6 -10.57 6.31 11.85
C MET A 6 -9.68 7.47 12.32
N SER A 7 -9.05 7.31 13.48
CA SER A 7 -8.10 8.29 13.98
C SER A 7 -6.87 8.34 13.08
N ARG A 8 -6.17 9.48 13.06
CA ARG A 8 -4.95 9.66 12.27
C ARG A 8 -3.94 8.53 12.50
N ASN A 9 -3.74 8.15 13.76
CA ASN A 9 -2.80 7.09 14.14
C ASN A 9 -3.24 5.72 13.61
N GLU A 10 -4.53 5.41 13.59
CA GLU A 10 -5.05 4.16 13.01
C GLU A 10 -4.82 4.11 11.49
N ILE A 11 -5.04 5.24 10.79
CA ILE A 11 -4.78 5.35 9.36
C ILE A 11 -3.28 5.12 9.07
N GLU A 12 -2.40 5.78 9.82
CA GLU A 12 -0.95 5.62 9.66
C GLU A 12 -0.47 4.19 9.96
N GLN A 13 -1.01 3.58 11.02
CA GLN A 13 -0.67 2.20 11.36
C GLN A 13 -1.11 1.25 10.24
N LYS A 14 -2.34 1.41 9.74
CA LYS A 14 -2.85 0.59 8.66
C LYS A 14 -2.05 0.75 7.36
N ILE A 15 -1.61 1.97 7.03
CA ILE A 15 -0.71 2.20 5.89
C ILE A 15 0.62 1.46 6.09
N ARG A 16 1.21 1.49 7.29
CA ARG A 16 2.45 0.75 7.58
C ARG A 16 2.26 -0.76 7.44
N ASP A 17 1.15 -1.29 7.94
CA ASP A 17 0.83 -2.71 7.87
C ASP A 17 0.65 -3.17 6.41
N LEU A 18 -0.07 -2.38 5.59
CA LEU A 18 -0.25 -2.65 4.17
C LEU A 18 1.07 -2.55 3.39
N LYS A 19 1.92 -1.56 3.69
CA LYS A 19 3.27 -1.45 3.11
C LYS A 19 4.14 -2.66 3.50
N THR A 20 4.05 -3.10 4.75
CA THR A 20 4.74 -4.31 5.23
C THR A 20 4.22 -5.55 4.53
N ARG A 21 2.90 -5.66 4.29
CA ARG A 21 2.32 -6.76 3.51
C ARG A 21 2.86 -6.80 2.08
N LEU A 22 3.19 -5.67 1.47
CA LEU A 22 3.78 -5.64 0.12
C LEU A 22 5.26 -6.06 0.10
N SER A 23 6.02 -5.77 1.16
CA SER A 23 7.48 -6.00 1.20
C SER A 23 7.92 -7.26 1.96
N CYS A 24 7.09 -7.78 2.87
CA CYS A 24 7.44 -8.89 3.73
C CYS A 24 7.69 -10.18 2.94
N GLN A 25 8.76 -10.90 3.29
CA GLN A 25 9.16 -12.16 2.67
C GLN A 25 8.19 -13.32 2.94
N GLU A 26 7.41 -13.24 4.01
CA GLU A 26 6.40 -14.25 4.33
C GLU A 26 5.02 -13.88 3.77
N SER A 27 4.90 -12.70 3.16
CA SER A 27 3.63 -12.26 2.59
C SER A 27 3.26 -13.04 1.33
N GLU A 28 1.97 -13.34 1.22
CA GLU A 28 1.40 -13.95 0.03
C GLU A 28 1.56 -13.09 -1.23
N ILE A 29 1.74 -11.78 -1.06
CA ILE A 29 1.90 -10.83 -2.15
C ILE A 29 3.23 -10.08 -2.11
N GLY A 30 4.23 -10.63 -1.42
CA GLY A 30 5.53 -9.98 -1.19
C GLY A 30 6.36 -9.74 -2.47
N ASP A 31 7.29 -8.78 -2.42
CA ASP A 31 8.18 -8.40 -3.53
C ASP A 31 9.00 -9.59 -4.08
N TRP A 32 9.41 -10.49 -3.19
CA TRP A 32 10.20 -11.68 -3.53
C TRP A 32 9.46 -12.62 -4.51
N LYS A 33 8.13 -12.68 -4.48
CA LYS A 33 7.34 -13.51 -5.41
C LYS A 33 7.35 -12.92 -6.81
N ILE A 34 7.30 -11.59 -6.92
CA ILE A 34 7.45 -10.89 -8.20
C ILE A 34 8.85 -11.15 -8.77
N ALA A 35 9.88 -11.01 -7.93
CA ALA A 35 11.26 -11.29 -8.32
C ALA A 35 11.44 -12.74 -8.83
N LYS A 36 10.88 -13.73 -8.11
CA LYS A 36 10.83 -15.14 -8.53
C LYS A 36 10.18 -15.32 -9.90
N CYS A 37 9.02 -14.71 -10.14
CA CYS A 37 8.33 -14.83 -11.42
C CYS A 37 9.16 -14.26 -12.57
N ILE A 38 9.79 -13.09 -12.35
CA ILE A 38 10.65 -12.43 -13.35
C ILE A 38 11.92 -13.25 -13.62
N GLU A 39 12.55 -13.79 -12.58
CA GLU A 39 13.73 -14.66 -12.68
C GLU A 39 13.41 -15.89 -13.55
N TYR A 40 12.33 -16.62 -13.24
CA TYR A 40 11.92 -17.80 -14.00
C TYR A 40 11.58 -17.44 -15.46
N SER A 41 10.82 -16.36 -15.66
CA SER A 41 10.48 -15.87 -17.00
C SER A 41 11.72 -15.54 -17.83
N THR A 42 12.73 -14.91 -17.20
CA THR A 42 13.99 -14.55 -17.85
C THR A 42 14.81 -15.78 -18.24
N LEU A 43 14.71 -16.86 -17.44
CA LEU A 43 15.33 -18.15 -17.72
C LEU A 43 14.52 -19.01 -18.72
N GLY A 44 13.39 -18.52 -19.23
CA GLY A 44 12.48 -19.28 -20.10
C GLY A 44 11.75 -20.42 -19.37
N MET A 45 11.70 -20.37 -18.05
CA MET A 45 10.99 -21.32 -17.20
C MET A 45 9.58 -20.82 -16.90
N GLU A 46 8.67 -21.76 -16.63
CA GLU A 46 7.31 -21.41 -16.19
C GLU A 46 7.35 -20.79 -14.78
N PRO A 47 6.75 -19.60 -14.59
CA PRO A 47 6.72 -18.96 -13.28
C PRO A 47 5.98 -19.80 -12.23
N PRO A 48 6.48 -19.85 -10.98
CA PRO A 48 5.83 -20.62 -9.92
C PRO A 48 4.52 -20.00 -9.40
N TYR A 49 4.22 -18.75 -9.78
CA TYR A 49 3.01 -18.02 -9.39
C TYR A 49 2.42 -17.30 -10.60
N ASP A 50 1.11 -17.09 -10.60
CA ASP A 50 0.44 -16.26 -11.59
C ASP A 50 0.80 -14.78 -11.37
N LEU A 51 1.59 -14.23 -12.28
CA LEU A 51 2.04 -12.84 -12.20
C LEU A 51 0.88 -11.85 -12.35
N GLN A 52 -0.14 -12.18 -13.14
CA GLN A 52 -1.31 -11.32 -13.35
C GLN A 52 -2.17 -11.27 -12.09
N GLU A 53 -2.42 -12.43 -11.47
CA GLU A 53 -3.13 -12.51 -10.19
C GLU A 53 -2.37 -11.75 -9.09
N LEU A 54 -1.07 -12.02 -8.95
CA LEU A 54 -0.21 -11.39 -7.96
C LEU A 54 -0.15 -9.86 -8.16
N HIS A 55 -0.06 -9.40 -9.42
CA HIS A 55 -0.11 -7.98 -9.74
C HIS A 55 -1.46 -7.37 -9.34
N GLY A 56 -2.57 -8.03 -9.66
CA GLY A 56 -3.91 -7.56 -9.29
C GLY A 56 -4.09 -7.43 -7.77
N GLN A 57 -3.71 -8.45 -7.02
CA GLN A 57 -3.78 -8.42 -5.55
C GLN A 57 -2.92 -7.30 -4.95
N ARG A 58 -1.71 -7.08 -5.49
CA ARG A 58 -0.85 -5.98 -5.06
C ARG A 58 -1.42 -4.61 -5.42
N GLN A 59 -2.10 -4.49 -6.57
CA GLN A 59 -2.73 -3.24 -6.96
C GLN A 59 -3.87 -2.86 -6.01
N LEU A 60 -4.71 -3.82 -5.59
CA LEU A 60 -5.75 -3.58 -4.58
C LEU A 60 -5.18 -3.01 -3.28
N VAL A 61 -4.04 -3.54 -2.83
CA VAL A 61 -3.37 -3.03 -1.61
C VAL A 61 -2.79 -1.64 -1.81
N ARG A 62 -2.23 -1.33 -3.00
CA ARG A 62 -1.77 0.02 -3.33
C ARG A 62 -2.91 1.02 -3.40
N ASP A 63 -4.03 0.62 -3.98
CA ASP A 63 -5.23 1.46 -4.06
C ASP A 63 -5.77 1.76 -2.66
N GLU A 64 -5.79 0.76 -1.76
CA GLU A 64 -6.16 0.96 -0.35
C GLU A 64 -5.20 1.92 0.36
N ILE A 65 -3.89 1.78 0.15
CA ILE A 65 -2.89 2.71 0.68
C ILE A 65 -3.16 4.13 0.17
N GLY A 66 -3.41 4.31 -1.13
CA GLY A 66 -3.70 5.62 -1.71
C GLY A 66 -4.94 6.27 -1.10
N VAL A 67 -6.02 5.51 -0.94
CA VAL A 67 -7.25 5.98 -0.27
C VAL A 67 -7.00 6.38 1.19
N LEU A 68 -6.18 5.63 1.91
CA LEU A 68 -5.81 5.95 3.31
C LEU A 68 -4.89 7.16 3.39
N GLU A 69 -3.93 7.31 2.48
CA GLU A 69 -3.04 8.46 2.40
C GLU A 69 -3.82 9.75 2.07
N GLU A 70 -4.80 9.69 1.15
CA GLU A 70 -5.70 10.82 0.90
C GLU A 70 -6.54 11.20 2.12
N GLN A 71 -7.07 10.22 2.85
CA GLN A 71 -7.80 10.47 4.10
C GLN A 71 -6.89 11.09 5.15
N LEU A 72 -5.63 10.67 5.21
CA LEU A 72 -4.63 11.23 6.12
C LEU A 72 -4.35 12.70 5.81
N VAL A 73 -4.22 13.05 4.52
CA VAL A 73 -4.04 14.44 4.05
C VAL A 73 -5.26 15.30 4.37
N LYS A 74 -6.48 14.82 4.09
CA LYS A 74 -7.71 15.54 4.44
C LYS A 74 -7.83 15.78 5.95
N CYS A 75 -7.42 14.80 6.77
CA CYS A 75 -7.31 14.97 8.23
C CYS A 75 -6.18 15.91 8.68
N LYS A 76 -5.25 16.32 7.81
CA LYS A 76 -4.24 17.37 8.10
C LYS A 76 -4.75 18.76 7.76
N GLU A 77 -5.52 18.91 6.70
CA GLU A 77 -6.08 20.20 6.27
C GLU A 77 -7.11 20.77 7.26
N ASP A 78 -7.84 19.91 7.99
CA ASP A 78 -8.76 20.31 9.07
C ASP A 78 -8.07 20.92 10.32
N GLY A 79 -6.73 20.99 10.36
CA GLY A 79 -5.95 21.34 11.56
C GLY A 79 -4.78 22.31 11.36
N ILE A 80 -4.70 23.03 10.23
CA ILE A 80 -3.66 24.04 10.00
C ILE A 80 -4.36 25.41 9.89
N PRO A 81 -4.20 26.34 10.86
CA PRO A 81 -4.44 27.74 10.58
C PRO A 81 -3.44 28.16 9.51
N ALA A 82 -3.96 28.72 8.42
CA ALA A 82 -3.22 29.19 7.28
C ALA A 82 -2.28 30.35 7.63
N GLU A 83 -1.18 30.11 8.34
CA GLU A 83 -0.09 31.05 8.49
C GLU A 83 1.24 30.31 8.59
N GLU A 84 1.86 30.10 7.43
CA GLU A 84 3.27 30.45 7.30
C GLU A 84 3.44 31.17 5.96
N GLN A 85 3.03 32.44 6.00
CA GLN A 85 3.40 33.44 5.02
C GLN A 85 4.91 33.70 5.12
N ALA A 86 5.53 33.90 3.96
CA ALA A 86 6.73 34.71 3.73
C ALA A 86 8.05 34.27 4.39
N VAL A 87 8.96 33.73 3.57
CA VAL A 87 10.32 34.29 3.39
C VAL A 87 10.66 34.25 1.90
#